data_AF-B2BE50-F1
#
_entry.id   AF-B2BE50-F1
#
_cell.length_a   1.000
_cell.length_b   1.000
_cell.length_c   1.000
_cell.angle_alpha   90.00
_cell.angle_beta   90.00
_cell.angle_gamma   90.00
#
_symmetry.space_group_name_H-M   'P 1'
#
loop_
_entity.id
_entity.type
_entity.pdbx_description
1 polymer ?
#
loop_
_entity_poly.entity_id
_entity_poly.type
_entity_poly.pdbx_seq_one_letter_code
_entity_poly.pdbx_strand_id
1 'polypeptide(L)'
;PTAVPVKGSYDGGMKRFERSPSVCQGQSETGEKDAMFILENGATLSNVIIGASQAEGVHCKGTCTLNNVWWADVCEDAVTLKQTS
;
A
#
# COMPACT_ATOMS: atom_id res chain seq x y z
N PRO A 1 -8.42 -10.34 3.16
CA PRO A 1 -8.69 -8.89 3.35
C PRO A 1 -8.49 -8.16 2.02
N THR A 2 -9.36 -7.22 1.69
CA THR A 2 -9.30 -6.46 0.43
C THR A 2 -8.45 -5.21 0.62
N ALA A 3 -7.71 -4.81 -0.41
CA ALA A 3 -6.98 -3.55 -0.44
C ALA A 3 -7.86 -2.35 -0.05
N VAL A 4 -7.28 -1.33 0.58
CA VAL A 4 -8.00 -0.11 0.96
C VAL A 4 -7.91 0.91 -0.18
N PRO A 5 -9.03 1.21 -0.88
CA PRO A 5 -9.02 2.26 -1.90
C PRO A 5 -8.99 3.64 -1.23
N VAL A 6 -8.12 4.52 -1.73
CA VAL A 6 -7.97 5.90 -1.24
C VAL A 6 -8.25 6.88 -2.38
N LYS A 7 -9.26 7.72 -2.17
CA LYS A 7 -9.59 8.88 -3.00
C LYS A 7 -9.34 10.14 -2.17
N GLY A 8 -8.65 11.14 -2.74
CA GLY A 8 -8.29 12.34 -2.00
C GLY A 8 -7.22 12.06 -0.94
N SER A 9 -7.42 12.46 0.31
CA SER A 9 -6.42 12.29 1.39
C SER A 9 -6.88 11.29 2.45
N TYR A 10 -5.97 10.43 2.87
CA TYR A 10 -6.14 9.52 4.01
C TYR A 10 -4.98 9.69 5.00
N ASP A 11 -5.31 10.09 6.23
CA ASP A 11 -4.39 10.12 7.36
C ASP A 11 -4.65 8.90 8.26
N GLY A 12 -3.68 8.00 8.35
CA GLY A 12 -3.74 6.81 9.18
C GLY A 12 -3.51 7.06 10.67
N GLY A 13 -3.09 8.25 11.09
CA GLY A 13 -2.82 8.58 12.49
C GLY A 13 -1.74 7.71 13.12
N MET A 14 -0.72 7.33 12.34
CA MET A 14 0.34 6.38 12.68
C MET A 14 -0.15 4.98 13.06
N LYS A 15 -1.37 4.61 12.62
CA LYS A 15 -1.87 3.25 12.82
C LYS A 15 -1.09 2.25 11.99
N ARG A 16 -0.97 1.04 12.56
CA ARG A 16 -0.39 -0.13 11.92
C ARG A 16 -1.46 -0.94 11.20
N PHE A 17 -1.20 -1.28 9.94
CA PHE A 17 -2.06 -2.08 9.07
C PHE A 17 -1.39 -3.41 8.81
N GLU A 18 -2.08 -4.49 9.16
CA GLU A 18 -1.65 -5.88 8.99
C GLU A 18 -2.78 -6.66 8.30
N ARG A 19 -2.41 -7.70 7.57
CA ARG A 19 -3.31 -8.75 7.11
C ARG A 19 -3.29 -9.91 8.11
N SER A 20 -4.43 -10.57 8.28
CA SER A 20 -4.55 -11.77 9.08
C SER A 20 -5.36 -12.81 8.30
N PRO A 21 -4.78 -13.98 7.94
CA PRO A 21 -3.37 -14.35 8.16
C PRO A 21 -2.38 -13.50 7.32
N SER A 22 -1.07 -13.68 7.57
CA SER A 22 -0.04 -13.15 6.67
C SER A 22 -0.21 -13.74 5.27
N VAL A 23 -0.08 -12.88 4.26
CA VAL A 23 -0.22 -13.25 2.85
C VAL A 23 1.05 -13.02 2.05
N CYS A 24 2.17 -12.66 2.71
CA CYS A 24 3.44 -12.46 2.03
C CYS A 24 3.91 -13.74 1.32
N GLN A 25 4.24 -13.64 0.03
CA GLN A 25 4.75 -14.74 -0.80
C GLN A 25 6.18 -14.47 -1.30
N GLY A 26 6.91 -13.58 -0.62
CA GLY A 26 8.22 -13.10 -1.06
C GLY A 26 8.09 -12.26 -2.33
N GLN A 27 8.91 -12.55 -3.34
CA GLN A 27 8.99 -11.80 -4.60
C GLN A 27 7.99 -12.27 -5.68
N SER A 28 6.98 -13.05 -5.30
CA SER A 28 5.93 -13.46 -6.24
C SER A 28 4.89 -12.35 -6.36
N GLU A 29 4.73 -11.79 -7.57
CA GLU A 29 3.66 -10.83 -7.88
C GLU A 29 2.28 -11.47 -7.62
N THR A 30 1.43 -10.75 -6.89
CA THR A 30 0.07 -11.17 -6.51
C THR A 30 -1.02 -10.25 -7.06
N GLY A 31 -0.66 -9.05 -7.49
CA GLY A 31 -1.51 -8.10 -8.19
C GLY A 31 -2.19 -7.07 -7.29
N GLU A 32 -2.84 -6.10 -7.93
CA GLU A 32 -3.45 -4.92 -7.28
C GLU A 32 -4.44 -5.25 -6.15
N LYS A 33 -5.18 -6.36 -6.24
CA LYS A 33 -6.10 -6.79 -5.19
C LYS A 33 -5.40 -7.10 -3.85
N ASP A 34 -4.12 -7.43 -3.91
CA ASP A 34 -3.30 -7.83 -2.76
C ASP A 34 -2.45 -6.69 -2.20
N ALA A 35 -2.51 -5.50 -2.80
CA ALA A 35 -1.98 -4.26 -2.22
C ALA A 35 -2.62 -3.94 -0.86
N MET A 36 -1.88 -3.28 0.03
CA MET A 36 -2.44 -2.74 1.27
C MET A 36 -3.32 -1.52 0.99
N PHE A 37 -2.86 -0.63 0.10
CA PHE A 37 -3.58 0.56 -0.32
C PHE A 37 -3.53 0.73 -1.85
N ILE A 38 -4.66 1.16 -2.42
CA ILE A 38 -4.75 1.56 -3.83
C ILE A 38 -5.09 3.05 -3.85
N LEU A 39 -4.18 3.86 -4.36
CA LEU A 39 -4.31 5.32 -4.41
C LEU A 39 -4.75 5.72 -5.81
N GLU A 40 -5.91 6.36 -5.90
CA GLU A 40 -6.37 6.98 -7.13
C GLU A 40 -5.47 8.17 -7.51
N ASN A 41 -5.56 8.63 -8.77
CA ASN A 41 -4.79 9.79 -9.22
C ASN A 41 -5.07 11.03 -8.35
N GLY A 42 -4.01 11.68 -7.90
CA GLY A 42 -4.00 12.81 -6.97
C GLY A 42 -4.12 12.44 -5.49
N ALA A 43 -4.20 11.15 -5.14
CA ALA A 43 -4.43 10.76 -3.75
C ALA A 43 -3.19 10.92 -2.86
N THR A 44 -3.43 11.19 -1.57
CA THR A 44 -2.40 11.31 -0.53
C THR A 44 -2.64 10.29 0.57
N LEU A 45 -1.63 9.50 0.90
CA LEU A 45 -1.60 8.63 2.07
C LEU A 45 -0.61 9.21 3.09
N SER A 46 -1.06 9.42 4.33
CA SER A 46 -0.25 10.01 5.39
C SER A 46 -0.25 9.20 6.67
N ASN A 47 0.87 9.18 7.39
CA ASN A 47 0.98 8.64 8.75
C ASN A 47 0.45 7.20 8.86
N VAL A 48 0.98 6.29 8.05
CA VAL A 48 0.57 4.88 8.00
C VAL A 48 1.78 4.00 8.24
N ILE A 49 1.61 2.94 9.02
CA ILE A 49 2.60 1.88 9.17
C ILE A 49 2.03 0.61 8.52
N ILE A 50 2.65 0.15 7.44
CA ILE A 50 2.34 -1.12 6.79
C ILE A 50 3.22 -2.21 7.44
N GLY A 51 2.56 -3.23 7.99
CA GLY A 51 3.24 -4.31 8.69
C GLY A 51 3.73 -5.44 7.78
N ALA A 52 4.44 -6.41 8.36
CA ALA A 52 5.14 -7.48 7.64
C ALA A 52 4.21 -8.55 7.03
N SER A 53 2.93 -8.54 7.39
CA SER A 53 1.96 -9.52 6.89
C SER A 53 1.36 -9.17 5.51
N GLN A 54 1.80 -8.06 4.93
CA GLN A 54 1.43 -7.56 3.61
C GLN A 54 1.99 -8.44 2.47
N ALA A 55 1.34 -8.45 1.30
CA ALA A 55 1.88 -9.06 0.08
C ALA A 55 2.45 -7.98 -0.83
N GLU A 56 1.61 -7.01 -1.19
CA GLU A 56 2.03 -5.80 -1.91
C GLU A 56 1.73 -4.55 -1.10
N GLY A 57 2.62 -3.57 -1.19
CA GLY A 57 2.54 -2.35 -0.40
C GLY A 57 1.46 -1.40 -0.91
N VAL A 58 1.86 -0.36 -1.64
CA VAL A 58 0.96 0.71 -2.08
C VAL A 58 0.96 0.82 -3.60
N HIS A 59 -0.20 0.70 -4.23
CA HIS A 59 -0.34 0.90 -5.67
C HIS A 59 -0.86 2.30 -5.97
N CYS A 60 -0.16 3.06 -6.79
CA CYS A 60 -0.59 4.37 -7.26
C CYS A 60 -1.07 4.29 -8.72
N LYS A 61 -2.36 4.59 -8.96
CA LYS A 61 -2.98 4.60 -10.29
C LYS A 61 -2.69 5.84 -11.13
N GLY A 62 -2.01 6.81 -10.53
CA GLY A 62 -1.57 8.05 -11.14
C GLY A 62 -0.60 8.76 -10.21
N THR A 63 -0.52 10.08 -10.28
CA THR A 63 0.25 10.87 -9.32
C THR A 63 -0.29 10.62 -7.92
N CYS A 64 0.56 10.29 -6.96
CA CYS A 64 0.16 10.07 -5.58
C CYS A 64 1.20 10.68 -4.63
N THR A 65 0.78 10.99 -3.41
CA THR A 65 1.68 11.48 -2.35
C THR A 65 1.69 10.49 -1.20
N LEU A 66 2.88 10.03 -0.81
CA LEU A 66 3.09 9.23 0.39
C LEU A 66 3.86 10.10 1.38
N ASN A 67 3.20 10.48 2.47
CA ASN A 67 3.76 11.40 3.46
C ASN A 67 3.87 10.72 4.82
N ASN A 68 5.09 10.47 5.31
CA ASN A 68 5.30 9.76 6.57
C ASN A 68 4.63 8.36 6.59
N VAL A 69 4.84 7.58 5.53
CA VAL A 69 4.39 6.19 5.40
C VAL A 69 5.58 5.27 5.63
N TRP A 70 5.40 4.24 6.46
CA TRP A 70 6.44 3.32 6.89
C TRP A 70 6.07 1.89 6.50
N TRP A 71 7.04 1.12 6.04
CA TRP A 71 6.92 -0.33 5.88
C TRP A 71 7.81 -0.96 6.94
N ALA A 72 7.21 -1.77 7.81
CA ALA A 72 7.95 -2.47 8.85
C ALA A 72 8.81 -3.59 8.26
N ASP A 73 8.31 -4.23 7.21
CA ASP A 73 9.04 -5.20 6.37
C ASP A 73 8.40 -5.20 4.98
N VAL A 74 9.22 -5.13 3.93
CA VAL A 74 8.74 -5.15 2.55
C VAL A 74 8.72 -6.60 2.07
N CYS A 75 7.57 -7.06 1.56
CA CYS A 75 7.40 -8.41 1.06
C CYS A 75 7.81 -8.55 -0.42
N GLU A 76 6.92 -8.16 -1.34
CA GLU A 76 7.19 -8.15 -2.79
C GLU A 76 7.76 -6.78 -3.17
N ASP A 77 6.90 -5.77 -3.24
CA ASP A 77 7.27 -4.36 -3.37
C ASP A 77 6.64 -3.45 -2.30
N ALA A 78 7.26 -2.29 -2.09
CA ALA A 78 6.76 -1.28 -1.17
C ALA A 78 5.74 -0.36 -1.86
N VAL A 79 6.02 0.04 -3.09
CA VAL A 79 5.21 0.96 -3.88
C VAL A 79 5.29 0.58 -5.36
N THR A 80 4.13 0.42 -5.99
CA THR A 80 4.02 0.22 -7.45
C THR A 80 3.38 1.44 -8.09
N LEU A 81 4.04 2.00 -9.12
CA LEU A 81 3.46 3.06 -9.96
C LEU A 81 2.83 2.42 -11.19
N LYS A 82 1.49 2.44 -11.30
CA LYS A 82 0.74 1.76 -12.37
C LYS A 82 0.49 2.64 -13.61
N GLN A 83 0.99 3.88 -13.62
CA GLN A 83 0.83 4.82 -14.73
C GLN A 83 1.82 4.54 -15.88
N THR A 84 1.45 4.91 -17.11
CA THR A 84 2.36 4.90 -18.26
C THR A 84 3.27 6.13 -18.24
N SER A 85 4.52 5.96 -18.67
CA SER A 85 5.51 7.03 -18.87
C SER A 85 5.19 7.93 -20.05
#